data_AF-A0A661A509-F1
#
_entry.id   AF-A0A661A509-F1
#
_cell.length_a   1.000
_cell.length_b   1.000
_cell.length_c   1.000
_cell.angle_alpha   90.00
_cell.angle_beta   90.00
_cell.angle_gamma   90.00
#
_symmetry.space_group_name_H-M   'P 1'
#
loop_
_entity.id
_entity.type
_entity.pdbx_description
1 polymer ?
#
loop_
_entity_poly.entity_id
_entity_poly.type
_entity_poly.pdbx_seq_one_letter_code
_entity_poly.pdbx_strand_id
1 'polypeptide(L)'
;MERFIRKRDGSIVPYDRARIIRAVSNAMNAVGCKGEADEIAKYVEILLHRWFFRKGSIPHVEEIQDIVERTLMEKGYPEVAKAYILYRQKRKEARDIKSTVEEAENLIEQYIARSDWRVKENSNMNFSLQGMNFYISSSITARYWLNRIYTEDIKRAHDDGDFHIHDLGLLSVYTYYGKEVVIVKDSEGIKLISFEDLYNSCNTQEKLLNERDGAYAKYPVDIYVLDKDGWTKVKRIVKKKKDRYMRFLKNRGGRSVIVTDNHPIITRNGERMAKDVQIQKDETFTVDIPALLKDENLFEEKEIDLLQEIKKYNFEEEIREKIYFNGFHISEIENTSEDGYIHTLTQSFPGKIPLTEELGYLIGFILAEGYLSYDEKAPRTVTVSQKERDILAKINKTLVKLGIPGCINRREDHNVYELVVKNVFFRFLLEKVFGIRPGARHKTLPVRILHYGKEFIKGLIAGFIDGDGSISSSKTTIDVRISSRALLEQMAYLMTFLGITPRDRNLEGAGSVRFYKGREIHQNFPLYGLSFRKTDVELPSQIFQKAERSSKAWHDEDRNAWHIVLNNEKT
;
A
#
# COMPACT_ATOMS: atom_id res chain seq x y z
N MET A 1 -35.46 -56.75 -3.91
CA MET A 1 -35.06 -55.51 -4.60
C MET A 1 -33.55 -55.40 -4.55
N GLU A 2 -32.90 -55.33 -5.71
CA GLU A 2 -31.48 -54.99 -5.79
C GLU A 2 -31.27 -53.58 -5.25
N ARG A 3 -30.29 -53.42 -4.36
CA ARG A 3 -29.96 -52.16 -3.71
C ARG A 3 -28.76 -51.56 -4.43
N PHE A 4 -28.81 -50.26 -4.72
CA PHE A 4 -27.76 -49.57 -5.46
C PHE A 4 -27.14 -48.44 -4.64
N ILE A 5 -25.89 -48.09 -4.97
CA ILE A 5 -25.17 -46.94 -4.41
C ILE A 5 -24.59 -46.10 -5.54
N ARG A 6 -24.48 -44.78 -5.32
CA ARG A 6 -23.83 -43.86 -6.25
C ARG A 6 -22.38 -43.61 -5.81
N LYS A 7 -21.42 -43.90 -6.68
CA LYS A 7 -20.01 -43.56 -6.48
C LYS A 7 -19.74 -42.09 -6.77
N ARG A 8 -18.55 -41.61 -6.39
CA ARG A 8 -18.09 -40.23 -6.57
C ARG A 8 -17.97 -39.80 -8.04
N ASP A 9 -17.76 -40.75 -8.94
CA ASP A 9 -17.72 -40.55 -10.40
C ASP A 9 -19.13 -40.53 -11.04
N GLY A 10 -20.19 -40.60 -10.22
CA GLY A 10 -21.58 -40.65 -10.66
C GLY A 10 -22.07 -42.06 -11.02
N SER A 11 -21.20 -43.07 -11.10
CA SER A 11 -21.60 -44.44 -11.47
C SER A 11 -22.48 -45.09 -10.39
N ILE A 12 -23.48 -45.85 -10.83
CA ILE A 12 -24.42 -46.58 -9.96
C ILE A 12 -24.01 -48.05 -9.94
N VAL A 13 -23.75 -48.59 -8.75
CA VAL A 13 -23.31 -49.99 -8.58
C VAL A 13 -24.13 -50.71 -7.50
N PRO A 14 -24.22 -52.04 -7.52
CA PRO A 14 -24.88 -52.81 -6.46
C PRO A 14 -24.24 -52.54 -5.08
N TYR A 15 -25.08 -52.45 -4.05
CA TYR A 15 -24.67 -52.33 -2.65
C TYR A 15 -24.03 -53.64 -2.18
N ASP A 16 -22.80 -53.55 -1.69
CA ASP A 16 -22.06 -54.68 -1.13
C ASP A 16 -21.70 -54.39 0.34
N ARG A 17 -22.39 -55.07 1.27
CA ARG A 17 -22.14 -54.96 2.71
C ARG A 17 -20.72 -55.39 3.08
N ALA A 18 -20.12 -56.35 2.37
CA ALA A 18 -18.79 -56.83 2.68
C ALA A 18 -17.73 -55.72 2.55
N ARG A 19 -17.98 -54.67 1.75
CA ARG A 19 -17.11 -53.48 1.68
C ARG A 19 -17.08 -52.70 2.99
N ILE A 20 -18.22 -52.57 3.66
CA ILE A 20 -18.32 -51.87 4.95
C ILE A 20 -17.60 -52.69 6.03
N ILE A 21 -17.84 -54.01 6.07
CA ILE A 21 -17.17 -54.92 6.99
C ILE A 21 -15.66 -54.80 6.84
N ARG A 22 -15.12 -54.95 5.62
CA ARG A 22 -13.68 -54.82 5.36
C ARG A 22 -13.11 -53.46 5.80
N ALA A 23 -13.83 -52.37 5.51
CA ALA A 23 -13.36 -51.03 5.86
C ALA A 23 -13.32 -50.81 7.38
N VAL A 24 -14.34 -51.29 8.10
CA VAL A 24 -14.40 -51.21 9.57
C VAL A 24 -13.38 -52.15 10.21
N SER A 25 -13.24 -53.38 9.74
CA SER A 25 -12.23 -54.33 10.22
C SER A 25 -10.81 -53.78 10.06
N ASN A 26 -10.51 -53.13 8.93
CA ASN A 26 -9.20 -52.50 8.73
C ASN A 26 -8.96 -51.35 9.71
N ALA A 27 -9.98 -50.54 10.00
CA ALA A 27 -9.88 -49.48 11.00
C ALA A 27 -9.71 -50.04 12.42
N MET A 28 -10.42 -51.12 12.77
CA MET A 28 -10.28 -51.79 14.06
C MET A 28 -8.88 -52.40 14.24
N ASN A 29 -8.38 -53.09 13.22
CA ASN A 29 -7.03 -53.67 13.22
C ASN A 29 -5.94 -52.60 13.36
N ALA A 30 -6.11 -51.44 12.72
CA ALA A 30 -5.15 -50.33 12.80
C ALA A 30 -5.00 -49.75 14.23
N VAL A 31 -6.01 -49.92 15.08
CA VAL A 31 -6.02 -49.47 16.48
C VAL A 31 -5.78 -50.65 17.45
N GLY A 32 -5.64 -51.87 16.94
CA GLY A 32 -5.50 -53.07 17.78
C GLY A 32 -6.78 -53.47 18.52
N CYS A 33 -7.93 -52.97 18.09
CA CYS A 33 -9.23 -53.24 18.70
C CYS A 33 -9.81 -54.56 18.17
N LYS A 34 -10.15 -55.50 19.07
CA LYS A 34 -10.96 -56.67 18.73
C LYS A 34 -12.44 -56.30 18.85
N GLY A 35 -13.03 -55.82 17.76
CA GLY A 35 -14.44 -55.43 17.69
C GLY A 35 -15.23 -56.24 16.66
N GLU A 36 -16.55 -56.21 16.76
CA GLU A 36 -17.46 -56.89 15.84
C GLU A 36 -17.81 -56.00 14.63
N ALA A 37 -16.88 -55.93 13.67
CA ALA A 37 -17.08 -55.18 12.42
C ALA A 37 -18.36 -55.60 11.65
N ASP A 38 -18.78 -56.87 11.80
CA ASP A 38 -20.02 -57.38 11.22
C ASP A 38 -21.26 -56.70 11.80
N GLU A 39 -21.31 -56.49 13.14
CA GLU A 39 -22.41 -55.83 13.83
C GLU A 39 -22.51 -54.35 13.48
N ILE A 40 -21.37 -53.65 13.40
CA ILE A 40 -21.33 -52.27 12.93
C ILE A 40 -21.89 -52.18 11.50
N ALA A 41 -21.51 -53.11 10.62
CA ALA A 41 -22.03 -53.15 9.26
C ALA A 41 -23.53 -53.48 9.21
N LYS A 42 -24.07 -54.34 10.09
CA LYS A 42 -25.52 -54.58 10.22
C LYS A 42 -26.25 -53.30 10.58
N TYR A 43 -25.73 -52.55 11.55
CA TYR A 43 -26.36 -51.33 12.02
C TYR A 43 -26.37 -50.24 10.94
N VAL A 44 -25.25 -50.06 10.24
CA VAL A 44 -25.15 -49.16 9.09
C VAL A 44 -26.16 -49.55 8.00
N GLU A 45 -26.30 -50.85 7.72
CA GLU A 45 -27.28 -51.34 6.75
C GLU A 45 -28.73 -51.02 7.16
N ILE A 46 -29.08 -51.16 8.44
CA ILE A 46 -30.39 -50.79 8.98
C ILE A 46 -30.65 -49.29 8.78
N LEU A 47 -29.65 -48.44 9.06
CA LEU A 47 -29.76 -46.99 8.86
C LEU A 47 -29.90 -46.61 7.39
N LEU A 48 -29.12 -47.22 6.51
CA LEU A 48 -29.24 -47.04 5.05
C LEU A 48 -30.62 -47.45 4.54
N HIS A 49 -31.16 -48.56 5.06
CA HIS A 49 -32.50 -49.00 4.70
C HIS A 49 -33.57 -48.02 5.16
N ARG A 50 -33.47 -47.51 6.39
CA ARG A 50 -34.42 -46.56 6.96
C ARG A 50 -34.41 -45.22 6.22
N TRP A 51 -33.24 -44.74 5.82
CA TRP A 51 -33.07 -43.38 5.32
C TRP A 51 -33.13 -43.27 3.81
N PHE A 52 -32.66 -44.30 3.10
CA PHE A 52 -32.56 -44.27 1.64
C PHE A 52 -33.42 -45.33 0.98
N PHE A 53 -33.14 -46.62 1.21
CA PHE A 53 -33.76 -47.69 0.43
C PHE A 53 -35.28 -47.78 0.60
N ARG A 54 -35.83 -47.48 1.79
CA ARG A 54 -37.29 -47.43 2.00
C ARG A 54 -37.97 -46.30 1.24
N LYS A 55 -37.24 -45.21 0.94
CA LYS A 55 -37.74 -44.03 0.22
C LYS A 55 -37.46 -44.09 -1.28
N GLY A 56 -36.84 -45.17 -1.78
CA GLY A 56 -36.44 -45.30 -3.18
C GLY A 56 -35.24 -44.43 -3.59
N SER A 57 -34.52 -43.82 -2.65
CA SER A 57 -33.34 -43.01 -2.96
C SER A 57 -32.05 -43.86 -2.97
N ILE A 58 -31.11 -43.46 -3.82
CA ILE A 58 -29.81 -44.11 -3.99
C ILE A 58 -28.77 -43.32 -3.16
N PRO A 59 -28.22 -43.89 -2.07
CA PRO A 59 -27.25 -43.18 -1.26
C PRO A 59 -25.92 -42.96 -2.01
N HIS A 60 -25.34 -41.79 -1.82
CA HIS A 60 -23.99 -41.48 -2.26
C HIS A 60 -22.96 -42.13 -1.33
N VAL A 61 -21.80 -42.52 -1.86
CA VAL A 61 -20.77 -43.21 -1.08
C VAL A 61 -20.25 -42.39 0.12
N GLU A 62 -20.28 -41.05 0.04
CA GLU A 62 -19.94 -40.21 1.20
C GLU A 62 -20.98 -40.31 2.32
N GLU A 63 -22.27 -40.37 1.98
CA GLU A 63 -23.34 -40.51 2.98
C GLU A 63 -23.23 -41.85 3.72
N ILE A 64 -22.83 -42.90 3.02
CA ILE A 64 -22.54 -44.21 3.64
C ILE A 64 -21.37 -44.09 4.62
N GLN A 65 -20.31 -43.36 4.23
CA GLN A 65 -19.13 -43.16 5.08
C GLN A 65 -19.48 -42.36 6.35
N ASP A 66 -20.31 -41.34 6.24
CA ASP A 66 -20.74 -40.52 7.38
C ASP A 66 -21.62 -41.33 8.34
N ILE A 67 -22.45 -42.24 7.81
CA ILE A 67 -23.23 -43.17 8.63
C ILE A 67 -22.33 -44.18 9.36
N VAL A 68 -21.28 -44.68 8.72
CA VAL A 68 -20.29 -45.57 9.36
C VAL A 68 -19.58 -44.85 10.50
N GLU A 69 -19.13 -43.61 10.28
CA GLU A 69 -18.48 -42.78 11.29
C GLU A 69 -19.38 -42.57 12.51
N ARG A 70 -20.61 -42.11 12.28
CA ARG A 70 -21.57 -41.89 13.37
C ARG A 70 -21.87 -43.18 14.12
N THR A 71 -22.04 -44.30 13.41
CA THR A 71 -22.31 -45.60 14.04
C THR A 71 -21.16 -46.03 14.94
N LEU A 72 -19.90 -45.84 14.51
CA LEU A 72 -18.73 -46.17 15.32
C LEU A 72 -18.66 -45.31 16.58
N MET A 73 -19.00 -44.02 16.50
CA MET A 73 -19.08 -43.14 17.67
C MET A 73 -20.20 -43.56 18.63
N GLU A 74 -21.42 -43.79 18.13
CA GLU A 74 -22.59 -44.19 18.93
C GLU A 74 -22.41 -45.54 19.63
N LYS A 75 -21.65 -46.45 19.02
CA LYS A 75 -21.37 -47.79 19.57
C LYS A 75 -20.16 -47.84 20.51
N GLY A 76 -19.58 -46.68 20.86
CA GLY A 76 -18.49 -46.61 21.83
C GLY A 76 -17.12 -46.96 21.26
N TYR A 77 -16.91 -46.83 19.95
CA TYR A 77 -15.62 -47.03 19.27
C TYR A 77 -15.02 -45.71 18.71
N PRO A 78 -14.81 -44.67 19.54
CA PRO A 78 -14.33 -43.37 19.05
C PRO A 78 -12.92 -43.44 18.45
N GLU A 79 -12.04 -44.30 18.97
CA GLU A 79 -10.68 -44.47 18.44
C GLU A 79 -10.69 -45.12 17.04
N VAL A 80 -11.58 -46.09 16.82
CA VAL A 80 -11.80 -46.73 15.52
C VAL A 80 -12.43 -45.75 14.53
N ALA A 81 -13.40 -44.95 14.98
CA ALA A 81 -13.98 -43.88 14.17
C ALA A 81 -12.89 -42.90 13.70
N LYS A 82 -12.02 -42.46 14.62
CA LYS A 82 -10.89 -41.58 14.30
C LYS A 82 -9.94 -42.21 13.27
N ALA A 83 -9.57 -43.49 13.44
CA ALA A 83 -8.72 -44.20 12.47
C ALA A 83 -9.38 -44.33 11.09
N TYR A 84 -10.70 -44.58 11.06
CA TYR A 84 -11.50 -44.64 9.83
C TYR A 84 -11.53 -43.28 9.10
N ILE A 85 -11.77 -42.18 9.82
CA ILE A 85 -11.75 -40.81 9.29
C ILE A 85 -10.36 -40.47 8.71
N LEU A 86 -9.29 -40.73 9.47
CA LEU A 86 -7.92 -40.50 9.03
C LEU A 86 -7.56 -41.30 7.77
N TYR A 87 -8.01 -42.55 7.68
CA TYR A 87 -7.79 -43.38 6.49
C TYR A 87 -8.54 -42.83 5.26
N ARG A 88 -9.80 -42.39 5.44
CA ARG A 88 -10.59 -41.72 4.39
C ARG A 88 -9.91 -40.45 3.91
N GLN A 89 -9.37 -39.65 4.83
CA GLN A 89 -8.64 -38.43 4.53
C GLN A 89 -7.36 -38.73 3.73
N LYS A 90 -6.51 -39.67 4.19
CA LYS A 90 -5.31 -40.09 3.45
C LYS A 90 -5.62 -40.64 2.06
N ARG A 91 -6.71 -41.40 1.90
CA ARG A 91 -7.19 -41.90 0.60
C ARG A 91 -7.77 -40.80 -0.29
N LYS A 92 -8.27 -39.71 0.29
CA LYS A 92 -8.71 -38.52 -0.45
C LYS A 92 -7.47 -37.77 -0.96
N GLU A 93 -6.52 -37.47 -0.06
CA GLU A 93 -5.24 -36.83 -0.39
C GLU A 93 -4.46 -37.62 -1.45
N ALA A 94 -4.33 -38.94 -1.32
CA ALA A 94 -3.64 -39.77 -2.32
C ALA A 94 -4.34 -39.77 -3.69
N ARG A 95 -5.66 -39.58 -3.74
CA ARG A 95 -6.41 -39.46 -5.00
C ARG A 95 -6.26 -38.08 -5.61
N ASP A 96 -6.28 -37.03 -4.79
CA ASP A 96 -6.01 -35.66 -5.22
C ASP A 96 -4.57 -35.53 -5.77
N ILE A 97 -3.60 -36.24 -5.17
CA ILE A 97 -2.22 -36.32 -5.69
C ILE A 97 -2.18 -37.05 -7.03
N LYS A 98 -2.90 -38.17 -7.17
CA LYS A 98 -2.92 -38.93 -8.43
C LYS A 98 -3.57 -38.15 -9.57
N SER A 99 -4.67 -37.42 -9.31
CA SER A 99 -5.28 -36.54 -10.31
C SER A 99 -4.34 -35.39 -10.70
N THR A 100 -3.55 -34.86 -9.77
CA THR A 100 -2.56 -33.81 -10.06
C THR A 100 -1.45 -34.28 -11.01
N VAL A 101 -1.01 -35.55 -10.92
CA VAL A 101 0.00 -36.12 -11.82
C VAL A 101 -0.57 -36.37 -13.22
N GLU A 102 -1.76 -36.96 -13.31
CA GLU A 102 -2.47 -37.17 -14.59
C GLU A 102 -2.83 -35.82 -15.26
N GLU A 103 -3.09 -34.77 -14.48
CA GLU A 103 -3.28 -33.40 -14.99
C GLU A 103 -1.98 -32.78 -15.51
N ALA A 104 -0.83 -33.05 -14.89
CA ALA A 104 0.47 -32.55 -15.35
C ALA A 104 0.89 -33.18 -16.69
N GLU A 105 0.64 -34.49 -16.87
CA GLU A 105 0.85 -35.17 -18.15
C GLU A 105 -0.05 -34.58 -19.25
N ASN A 106 -1.34 -34.36 -18.95
CA ASN A 106 -2.27 -33.71 -19.89
C ASN A 106 -1.85 -32.28 -20.26
N LEU A 107 -1.30 -31.49 -19.33
CA LEU A 107 -0.80 -30.15 -19.63
C LEU A 107 0.40 -30.20 -20.60
N ILE A 108 1.28 -31.18 -20.46
CA ILE A 108 2.40 -31.39 -21.39
C ILE A 108 1.87 -31.75 -22.77
N GLU A 109 0.94 -32.70 -22.87
CA GLU A 109 0.33 -33.10 -24.14
C GLU A 109 -0.40 -31.92 -24.82
N GLN A 110 -1.17 -31.14 -24.06
CA GLN A 110 -1.88 -29.96 -24.58
C GLN A 110 -0.94 -28.89 -25.11
N TYR A 111 0.19 -28.66 -24.42
CA TYR A 111 1.22 -27.75 -24.90
C TYR A 111 1.81 -28.27 -26.21
N ILE A 112 2.29 -29.53 -26.24
CA ILE A 112 2.92 -30.15 -27.43
C ILE A 112 1.96 -30.13 -28.63
N ALA A 113 0.69 -30.47 -28.41
CA ALA A 113 -0.35 -30.47 -29.44
C ALA A 113 -0.81 -29.06 -29.86
N ARG A 114 -0.42 -28.02 -29.12
CA ARG A 114 -0.90 -26.63 -29.27
C ARG A 114 -2.43 -26.54 -29.26
N SER A 115 -3.07 -27.41 -28.49
CA SER A 115 -4.53 -27.54 -28.44
C SER A 115 -5.19 -26.56 -27.47
N ASP A 116 -4.42 -26.02 -26.51
CA ASP A 116 -4.90 -24.96 -25.61
C ASP A 116 -4.54 -23.58 -26.16
N TRP A 117 -5.52 -22.69 -26.24
CA TRP A 117 -5.33 -21.30 -26.65
C TRP A 117 -4.36 -20.56 -25.71
N ARG A 118 -4.28 -20.98 -24.44
CA ARG A 118 -3.35 -20.42 -23.44
C ARG A 118 -1.88 -20.58 -23.81
N VAL A 119 -1.54 -21.54 -24.68
CA VAL A 119 -0.18 -21.67 -25.26
C VAL A 119 0.21 -20.41 -26.05
N LYS A 120 -0.77 -19.66 -26.55
CA LYS A 120 -0.60 -18.41 -27.32
C LYS A 120 -0.98 -17.16 -26.54
N GLU A 121 -1.36 -17.28 -25.26
CA GLU A 121 -1.76 -16.14 -24.43
C GLU A 121 -0.57 -15.19 -24.17
N ASN A 122 0.64 -15.74 -24.06
CA ASN A 122 1.86 -14.96 -23.85
C ASN A 122 2.59 -14.68 -25.18
N SER A 123 2.37 -13.49 -25.74
CA SER A 123 2.95 -13.04 -27.01
C SER A 123 4.48 -12.96 -27.02
N ASN A 124 5.13 -12.94 -25.85
CA ASN A 124 6.58 -12.80 -25.71
C ASN A 124 7.31 -14.15 -25.66
N MET A 125 6.61 -15.28 -25.59
CA MET A 125 7.20 -16.60 -25.50
C MET A 125 6.88 -17.46 -26.72
N ASN A 126 7.93 -17.95 -27.37
CA ASN A 126 7.80 -18.90 -28.47
C ASN A 126 7.65 -20.33 -27.95
N PHE A 127 7.02 -21.18 -28.78
CA PHE A 127 6.91 -22.62 -28.55
C PHE A 127 8.29 -23.25 -28.37
N SER A 128 8.65 -23.51 -27.12
CA SER A 128 9.97 -23.97 -26.70
C SER A 128 9.88 -24.80 -25.42
N LEU A 129 10.97 -25.46 -25.05
CA LEU A 129 11.08 -26.25 -23.83
C LEU A 129 10.99 -25.37 -22.58
N GLN A 130 11.56 -24.16 -22.65
CA GLN A 130 11.41 -23.11 -21.64
C GLN A 130 9.96 -22.65 -21.53
N GLY A 131 9.29 -22.41 -22.66
CA GLY A 131 7.87 -22.06 -22.71
C GLY A 131 6.97 -23.16 -22.14
N MET A 132 7.32 -24.44 -22.33
CA MET A 132 6.59 -25.57 -21.78
C MET A 132 6.68 -25.60 -20.25
N ASN A 133 7.90 -25.46 -19.71
CA ASN A 133 8.11 -25.39 -18.26
C ASN A 133 7.32 -24.23 -17.63
N PHE A 134 7.30 -23.07 -18.28
CA PHE A 134 6.49 -21.94 -17.85
C PHE A 134 4.99 -22.23 -17.96
N TYR A 135 4.51 -22.81 -19.06
CA TYR A 135 3.10 -23.14 -19.28
C TYR A 135 2.57 -24.12 -18.21
N ILE A 136 3.35 -25.15 -17.86
CA ILE A 136 3.00 -26.08 -16.79
C ILE A 136 2.91 -25.35 -15.44
N SER A 137 3.96 -24.60 -15.08
CA SER A 137 4.01 -23.88 -13.80
C SER A 137 2.89 -22.84 -13.68
N SER A 138 2.62 -22.10 -14.75
CA SER A 138 1.59 -21.07 -14.79
C SER A 138 0.19 -21.67 -14.73
N SER A 139 -0.08 -22.77 -15.43
CA SER A 139 -1.37 -23.45 -15.40
C SER A 139 -1.71 -24.01 -14.02
N ILE A 140 -0.72 -24.63 -13.34
CA ILE A 140 -0.88 -25.11 -11.96
C ILE A 140 -1.17 -23.94 -11.02
N THR A 141 -0.42 -22.84 -11.18
CA THR A 141 -0.58 -21.64 -10.37
C THR A 141 -1.96 -21.00 -10.57
N ALA A 142 -2.42 -20.92 -11.82
CA ALA A 142 -3.72 -20.36 -12.14
C ALA A 142 -4.87 -21.16 -11.53
N ARG A 143 -4.80 -22.50 -11.62
CA ARG A 143 -5.74 -23.40 -10.94
C ARG A 143 -5.73 -23.21 -9.43
N TYR A 144 -4.56 -22.99 -8.83
CA TYR A 144 -4.48 -22.71 -7.40
C TYR A 144 -5.21 -21.42 -7.04
N TRP A 145 -4.97 -20.32 -7.77
CA TRP A 145 -5.68 -19.06 -7.56
C TRP A 145 -7.19 -19.21 -7.65
N LEU A 146 -7.68 -19.82 -8.74
CA LEU A 146 -9.11 -19.98 -9.00
C LEU A 146 -9.81 -20.92 -8.00
N ASN A 147 -9.15 -21.99 -7.55
CA ASN A 147 -9.78 -22.98 -6.66
C ASN A 147 -9.58 -22.72 -5.17
N ARG A 148 -8.56 -21.94 -4.78
CA ARG A 148 -8.21 -21.74 -3.35
C ARG A 148 -8.37 -20.31 -2.86
N ILE A 149 -8.23 -19.31 -3.74
CA ILE A 149 -8.18 -17.90 -3.32
C ILE A 149 -9.40 -17.12 -3.81
N TYR A 150 -9.75 -17.22 -5.09
CA TYR A 150 -10.94 -16.57 -5.62
C TYR A 150 -12.21 -17.27 -5.14
N THR A 151 -13.31 -16.52 -5.09
CA THR A 151 -14.63 -17.08 -4.79
C THR A 151 -15.13 -17.91 -5.97
N GLU A 152 -16.03 -18.85 -5.70
CA GLU A 152 -16.60 -19.73 -6.73
C GLU A 152 -17.27 -18.93 -7.86
N ASP A 153 -17.91 -17.81 -7.53
CA ASP A 153 -18.55 -16.93 -8.53
C ASP A 153 -17.53 -16.30 -9.50
N ILE A 154 -16.37 -15.85 -8.99
CA ILE A 154 -15.30 -15.27 -9.82
C ILE A 154 -14.66 -16.35 -10.69
N LYS A 155 -14.44 -17.54 -10.12
CA LYS A 155 -13.93 -18.68 -10.87
C LYS A 155 -14.87 -19.05 -12.03
N ARG A 156 -16.18 -19.18 -11.78
CA ARG A 156 -17.16 -19.48 -12.83
C ARG A 156 -17.16 -18.43 -13.92
N ALA A 157 -17.24 -17.15 -13.55
CA ALA A 157 -17.22 -16.09 -14.55
C ALA A 157 -15.94 -16.07 -15.40
N HIS A 158 -14.80 -16.50 -14.84
CA HIS A 158 -13.57 -16.73 -15.60
C HIS A 158 -13.65 -17.96 -16.52
N ASP A 159 -14.08 -19.11 -15.99
CA ASP A 159 -14.13 -20.37 -16.72
C ASP A 159 -15.21 -20.36 -17.83
N ASP A 160 -16.34 -19.69 -17.60
CA ASP A 160 -17.47 -19.54 -18.53
C ASP A 160 -17.22 -18.42 -19.58
N GLY A 161 -16.16 -17.62 -19.40
CA GLY A 161 -15.73 -16.59 -20.36
C GLY A 161 -16.47 -15.25 -20.25
N ASP A 162 -17.18 -15.00 -19.14
CA ASP A 162 -17.81 -13.70 -18.86
C ASP A 162 -16.76 -12.58 -18.71
N PHE A 163 -15.61 -12.89 -18.10
CA PHE A 163 -14.40 -12.07 -18.14
C PHE A 163 -13.14 -12.92 -18.00
N HIS A 164 -12.03 -12.51 -18.61
CA HIS A 164 -10.75 -13.19 -18.45
C HIS A 164 -9.90 -12.54 -17.35
N ILE A 165 -9.30 -13.34 -16.47
CA ILE A 165 -8.36 -12.86 -15.44
C ILE A 165 -6.95 -13.14 -15.95
N HIS A 166 -6.22 -12.08 -16.25
CA HIS A 166 -4.83 -12.15 -16.69
C HIS A 166 -3.87 -12.46 -15.54
N ASP A 167 -2.67 -12.95 -15.88
CA ASP A 167 -1.52 -13.13 -14.99
C ASP A 167 -1.71 -14.08 -13.79
N LEU A 168 -2.67 -14.98 -13.89
CA LEU A 168 -2.87 -16.08 -12.93
C LEU A 168 -1.69 -17.06 -12.85
N GLY A 169 -0.71 -16.96 -13.76
CA GLY A 169 0.45 -17.84 -13.84
C GLY A 169 1.52 -17.61 -12.77
N LEU A 170 1.41 -16.55 -11.97
CA LEU A 170 2.43 -16.15 -11.00
C LEU A 170 1.89 -16.28 -9.56
N LEU A 171 2.60 -17.05 -8.72
CA LEU A 171 2.26 -17.28 -7.31
C LEU A 171 3.02 -16.27 -6.44
N SER A 172 2.83 -14.99 -6.75
CA SER A 172 3.60 -13.94 -6.11
C SER A 172 2.75 -12.72 -5.84
N VAL A 173 2.59 -12.43 -4.56
CA VAL A 173 2.24 -11.10 -4.08
C VAL A 173 3.51 -10.26 -4.14
N TYR A 174 3.43 -9.15 -4.86
CA TYR A 174 4.52 -8.20 -4.99
C TYR A 174 4.29 -7.04 -4.04
N THR A 175 5.36 -6.53 -3.45
CA THR A 175 5.23 -5.50 -2.43
C THR A 175 6.19 -4.36 -2.66
N TYR A 176 5.61 -3.16 -2.61
CA TYR A 176 6.34 -1.91 -2.48
C TYR A 176 6.78 -1.71 -1.04
N TYR A 177 7.83 -0.93 -0.87
CA TYR A 177 8.12 -0.35 0.43
C TYR A 177 6.96 0.57 0.84
N GLY A 178 6.54 0.49 2.11
CA GLY A 178 5.34 1.21 2.58
C GLY A 178 5.40 2.73 2.43
N LYS A 179 6.60 3.31 2.24
CA LYS A 179 6.79 4.76 2.07
C LYS A 179 6.72 5.24 0.62
N GLU A 180 6.62 4.34 -0.36
CA GLU A 180 6.39 4.74 -1.75
C GLU A 180 5.00 5.39 -1.89
N VAL A 181 4.91 6.40 -2.74
CA VAL A 181 3.74 7.27 -2.87
C VAL A 181 2.90 6.87 -4.07
N VAL A 182 1.60 6.80 -3.84
CA VAL A 182 0.57 6.54 -4.84
C VAL A 182 -0.40 7.72 -4.90
N ILE A 183 -0.95 7.96 -6.09
CA ILE A 183 -1.99 8.97 -6.31
C ILE A 183 -3.34 8.26 -6.18
N VAL A 184 -4.15 8.73 -5.25
CA VAL A 184 -5.43 8.12 -4.89
C VAL A 184 -6.56 9.13 -5.05
N LYS A 185 -7.72 8.67 -5.49
CA LYS A 185 -8.97 9.41 -5.47
C LYS A 185 -9.98 8.68 -4.58
N ASP A 186 -10.53 9.38 -3.60
CA ASP A 186 -11.60 8.91 -2.72
C ASP A 186 -12.70 9.99 -2.57
N SER A 187 -13.61 9.82 -1.63
CA SER A 187 -14.71 10.76 -1.39
C SER A 187 -14.27 12.15 -0.92
N GLU A 188 -13.03 12.31 -0.43
CA GLU A 188 -12.46 13.60 -0.05
C GLU A 188 -11.59 14.22 -1.16
N GLY A 189 -11.53 13.60 -2.34
CA GLY A 189 -10.82 14.09 -3.51
C GLY A 189 -9.50 13.38 -3.79
N ILE A 190 -8.59 14.06 -4.48
CA ILE A 190 -7.32 13.50 -4.97
C ILE A 190 -6.19 13.77 -3.97
N LYS A 191 -5.43 12.72 -3.64
CA LYS A 191 -4.40 12.72 -2.61
C LYS A 191 -3.10 12.12 -3.13
N LEU A 192 -1.97 12.70 -2.70
CA LEU A 192 -0.65 12.09 -2.80
C LEU A 192 -0.32 11.42 -1.47
N ILE A 193 -0.39 10.09 -1.39
CA ILE A 193 -0.30 9.37 -0.11
C ILE A 193 0.64 8.16 -0.21
N SER A 194 1.35 7.85 0.88
CA SER A 194 2.17 6.64 0.93
C SER A 194 1.31 5.37 1.03
N PHE A 195 1.80 4.22 0.57
CA PHE A 195 1.07 2.96 0.75
C PHE A 195 0.73 2.65 2.22
N GLU A 196 1.66 2.96 3.13
CA GLU A 196 1.46 2.78 4.57
C GLU A 196 0.35 3.70 5.09
N ASP A 197 0.38 4.98 4.71
CA ASP A 197 -0.64 5.93 5.15
C ASP A 197 -2.01 5.63 4.54
N LEU A 198 -2.06 5.19 3.27
CA LEU A 198 -3.29 4.74 2.62
C LEU A 198 -3.90 3.53 3.35
N TYR A 199 -3.05 2.57 3.74
CA TYR A 199 -3.49 1.41 4.52
C TYR A 199 -4.03 1.85 5.89
N ASN A 200 -3.35 2.77 6.56
CA ASN A 200 -3.72 3.24 7.89
C ASN A 200 -4.99 4.12 7.86
N SER A 201 -5.17 4.96 6.84
CA SER A 201 -6.35 5.83 6.69
C SER A 201 -7.59 5.10 6.19
N CYS A 202 -7.44 3.88 5.66
CA CYS A 202 -8.57 3.06 5.24
C CYS A 202 -9.33 2.52 6.46
N ASN A 203 -10.56 3.01 6.68
CA ASN A 203 -11.39 2.70 7.86
C ASN A 203 -12.07 1.33 7.83
N THR A 204 -11.81 0.49 6.83
CA THR A 204 -12.41 -0.86 6.76
C THR A 204 -11.71 -1.83 7.71
N GLN A 205 -12.46 -2.82 8.19
CA GLN A 205 -11.94 -3.84 9.11
C GLN A 205 -10.73 -4.57 8.52
N GLU A 206 -9.66 -4.65 9.31
CA GLU A 206 -8.47 -5.42 8.97
C GLU A 206 -8.77 -6.92 9.11
N LYS A 207 -8.53 -7.69 8.04
CA LYS A 207 -8.70 -9.14 8.01
C LYS A 207 -7.34 -9.81 7.90
N LEU A 208 -7.06 -10.74 8.82
CA LEU A 208 -5.88 -11.59 8.77
C LEU A 208 -5.95 -12.50 7.53
N LEU A 209 -4.94 -12.45 6.68
CA LEU A 209 -4.80 -13.34 5.53
C LEU A 209 -3.91 -14.55 5.86
N ASN A 210 -2.79 -14.30 6.55
CA ASN A 210 -1.83 -15.33 6.92
C ASN A 210 -1.05 -14.92 8.17
N GLU A 211 -1.13 -15.73 9.23
CA GLU A 211 -0.41 -15.51 10.49
C GLU A 211 1.10 -15.57 10.34
N ARG A 212 1.61 -16.53 9.56
CA ARG A 212 3.05 -16.77 9.39
C ARG A 212 3.74 -15.58 8.73
N ASP A 213 3.07 -14.97 7.76
CA ASP A 213 3.61 -13.85 6.99
C ASP A 213 3.30 -12.49 7.65
N GLY A 214 2.50 -12.49 8.73
CA GLY A 214 1.92 -11.27 9.30
C GLY A 214 1.17 -10.46 8.25
N ALA A 215 0.42 -11.14 7.37
CA ALA A 215 -0.25 -10.55 6.24
C ALA A 215 -1.71 -10.23 6.57
N TYR A 216 -2.10 -8.99 6.33
CA TYR A 216 -3.42 -8.45 6.61
C TYR A 216 -3.97 -7.72 5.39
N ALA A 217 -5.29 -7.73 5.23
CA ALA A 217 -5.98 -7.05 4.15
C ALA A 217 -7.11 -6.16 4.65
N LYS A 218 -7.28 -5.04 3.94
CA LYS A 218 -8.43 -4.15 4.01
C LYS A 218 -9.13 -4.12 2.66
N TYR A 219 -10.46 -3.93 2.66
CA TYR A 219 -11.31 -4.01 1.47
C TYR A 219 -12.04 -2.69 1.28
N PRO A 220 -11.40 -1.68 0.67
CA PRO A 220 -11.99 -0.36 0.52
C PRO A 220 -13.19 -0.38 -0.43
N VAL A 221 -14.17 0.49 -0.16
CA VAL A 221 -15.38 0.61 -0.99
C VAL A 221 -15.16 1.56 -2.16
N ASP A 222 -14.64 2.76 -1.89
CA ASP A 222 -14.52 3.86 -2.86
C ASP A 222 -13.13 4.48 -2.85
N ILE A 223 -12.11 3.66 -3.12
CA ILE A 223 -10.73 4.10 -3.33
C ILE A 223 -10.34 3.74 -4.75
N TYR A 224 -9.80 4.71 -5.48
CA TYR A 224 -9.28 4.57 -6.83
C TYR A 224 -7.81 4.99 -6.86
N VAL A 225 -6.99 4.31 -7.65
CA VAL A 225 -5.58 4.67 -7.87
C VAL A 225 -5.40 5.14 -9.31
N LEU A 226 -4.51 6.09 -9.52
CA LEU A 226 -4.18 6.56 -10.87
C LEU A 226 -3.30 5.53 -11.58
N ASP A 227 -3.78 5.05 -12.71
CA ASP A 227 -3.11 4.15 -13.64
C ASP A 227 -2.86 4.85 -14.99
N LYS A 228 -2.12 4.22 -15.91
CA LYS A 228 -1.81 4.76 -17.24
C LYS A 228 -3.05 5.05 -18.09
N ASP A 229 -4.14 4.31 -17.85
CA ASP A 229 -5.41 4.41 -18.57
C ASP A 229 -6.47 5.21 -17.78
N GLY A 230 -6.10 5.80 -16.64
CA GLY A 230 -7.00 6.59 -15.78
C GLY A 230 -7.22 5.98 -14.40
N TRP A 231 -8.40 6.21 -13.82
CA TRP A 231 -8.71 5.78 -12.45
C TRP A 231 -9.10 4.31 -12.36
N THR A 232 -8.33 3.53 -11.61
CA THR A 232 -8.58 2.10 -11.39
C THR A 232 -9.09 1.85 -9.97
N LYS A 233 -10.23 1.16 -9.85
CA LYS A 233 -10.85 0.86 -8.53
C LYS A 233 -10.00 -0.13 -7.73
N VAL A 234 -9.64 0.24 -6.51
CA VAL A 234 -8.91 -0.63 -5.58
C VAL A 234 -9.88 -1.63 -4.95
N LYS A 235 -9.65 -2.93 -5.16
CA LYS A 235 -10.45 -3.99 -4.55
C LYS A 235 -9.97 -4.38 -3.15
N ARG A 236 -8.66 -4.29 -2.91
CA ARG A 236 -8.00 -4.76 -1.70
C ARG A 236 -6.67 -4.05 -1.49
N ILE A 237 -6.34 -3.72 -0.25
CA ILE A 237 -5.04 -3.21 0.17
C ILE A 237 -4.43 -4.22 1.13
N VAL A 238 -3.19 -4.63 0.90
CA VAL A 238 -2.51 -5.68 1.68
C VAL A 238 -1.26 -5.12 2.35
N LYS A 239 -1.09 -5.44 3.64
CA LYS A 239 0.11 -5.14 4.43
C LYS A 239 0.70 -6.47 4.92
N LYS A 240 2.00 -6.67 4.74
CA LYS A 240 2.72 -7.85 5.25
C LYS A 240 4.03 -7.46 5.92
N LYS A 241 4.56 -8.34 6.75
CA LYS A 241 5.90 -8.16 7.32
C LYS A 241 6.97 -8.33 6.23
N LYS A 242 8.03 -7.53 6.28
CA LYS A 242 9.21 -7.71 5.42
C LYS A 242 9.88 -9.04 5.77
N ASP A 243 9.96 -9.93 4.79
CA ASP A 243 10.52 -11.29 4.87
C ASP A 243 11.63 -11.54 3.83
N ARG A 244 11.86 -10.58 2.93
CA ARG A 244 12.81 -10.67 1.81
C ARG A 244 13.62 -9.40 1.64
N TYR A 245 14.65 -9.49 0.79
CA TYR A 245 15.45 -8.35 0.40
C TYR A 245 14.67 -7.40 -0.51
N MET A 246 14.92 -6.11 -0.34
CA MET A 246 14.36 -5.07 -1.21
C MET A 246 15.38 -4.66 -2.27
N ARG A 247 14.89 -4.11 -3.37
CA ARG A 247 15.65 -3.56 -4.48
C ARG A 247 15.33 -2.08 -4.61
N PHE A 248 16.35 -1.25 -4.63
CA PHE A 248 16.25 0.16 -4.98
C PHE A 248 16.53 0.31 -6.47
N LEU A 249 15.45 0.41 -7.23
CA LEU A 249 15.48 0.62 -8.66
C LEU A 249 15.44 2.11 -8.95
N LYS A 250 16.33 2.60 -9.80
CA LYS A 250 16.33 4.01 -10.20
C LYS A 250 16.60 4.12 -11.67
N ASN A 251 15.83 4.98 -12.36
CA ASN A 251 16.07 5.30 -13.76
C ASN A 251 16.81 6.63 -13.95
N ARG A 252 17.22 6.91 -15.19
CA ARG A 252 17.96 8.12 -15.56
C ARG A 252 17.15 9.39 -15.44
N GLY A 253 15.83 9.30 -15.60
CA GLY A 253 14.87 10.36 -15.30
C GLY A 253 14.87 10.77 -13.83
N GLY A 254 15.54 9.99 -12.96
CA GLY A 254 15.67 10.29 -11.54
C GLY A 254 14.48 9.81 -10.72
N ARG A 255 13.58 9.00 -11.29
CA ARG A 255 12.54 8.30 -10.53
C ARG A 255 13.14 7.02 -9.97
N SER A 256 12.82 6.75 -8.71
CA SER A 256 13.23 5.51 -8.06
C SER A 256 12.06 4.85 -7.35
N VAL A 257 12.13 3.54 -7.19
CA VAL A 257 11.18 2.75 -6.41
C VAL A 257 11.90 1.71 -5.56
N ILE A 258 11.39 1.46 -4.36
CA ILE A 258 11.87 0.38 -3.49
C ILE A 258 10.82 -0.74 -3.47
N VAL A 259 11.20 -1.92 -3.96
CA VAL A 259 10.32 -3.08 -4.11
C VAL A 259 10.98 -4.37 -3.63
N THR A 260 10.23 -5.44 -3.40
CA THR A 260 10.84 -6.75 -3.15
C THR A 260 11.60 -7.28 -4.37
N ASP A 261 12.60 -8.11 -4.13
CA ASP A 261 13.42 -8.74 -5.18
C ASP A 261 12.64 -9.52 -6.25
N ASN A 262 11.46 -10.04 -5.91
CA ASN A 262 10.55 -10.75 -6.81
C ASN A 262 9.47 -9.86 -7.46
N HIS A 263 9.44 -8.55 -7.22
CA HIS A 263 8.43 -7.66 -7.77
C HIS A 263 8.57 -7.56 -9.30
N PRO A 264 7.51 -7.69 -10.11
CA PRO A 264 7.56 -7.55 -11.54
C PRO A 264 7.72 -6.07 -11.86
N ILE A 265 8.66 -5.79 -12.72
CA ILE A 265 8.91 -4.47 -13.26
C ILE A 265 8.60 -4.58 -14.73
N ILE A 266 7.65 -3.75 -15.17
CA ILE A 266 7.33 -3.62 -16.57
C ILE A 266 8.46 -2.84 -17.22
N THR A 267 9.24 -3.51 -18.06
CA THR A 267 10.29 -2.89 -18.88
C THR A 267 9.87 -2.84 -20.34
N ARG A 268 10.54 -2.03 -21.17
CA ARG A 268 10.31 -2.04 -22.62
C ARG A 268 10.57 -3.40 -23.27
N ASN A 269 11.38 -4.25 -22.64
CA ASN A 269 11.71 -5.61 -23.10
C ASN A 269 10.79 -6.69 -22.48
N GLY A 270 9.64 -6.28 -21.91
CA GLY A 270 8.72 -7.17 -21.20
C GLY A 270 8.86 -7.11 -19.69
N GLU A 271 8.05 -7.91 -19.00
CA GLU A 271 8.08 -8.03 -17.54
C GLU A 271 9.35 -8.74 -17.06
N ARG A 272 9.99 -8.20 -16.03
CA ARG A 272 11.15 -8.80 -15.35
C ARG A 272 11.00 -8.70 -13.84
N MET A 273 11.47 -9.69 -13.09
CA MET A 273 11.57 -9.53 -11.63
C MET A 273 12.58 -8.43 -11.28
N ALA A 274 12.34 -7.68 -10.21
CA ALA A 274 13.19 -6.57 -9.78
C ALA A 274 14.66 -6.97 -9.64
N LYS A 275 14.95 -8.18 -9.14
CA LYS A 275 16.32 -8.71 -9.04
C LYS A 275 17.02 -8.94 -10.38
N ASP A 276 16.25 -9.14 -11.45
CA ASP A 276 16.72 -9.51 -12.79
C ASP A 276 16.77 -8.31 -13.74
N VAL A 277 16.27 -7.14 -13.30
CA VAL A 277 16.37 -5.87 -14.04
C VAL A 277 17.85 -5.47 -14.20
N GLN A 278 18.27 -5.28 -15.45
CA GLN A 278 19.66 -5.01 -15.82
C GLN A 278 19.94 -3.51 -15.97
N ILE A 279 20.94 -3.04 -15.22
CA ILE A 279 21.44 -1.66 -15.29
C ILE A 279 21.99 -1.37 -16.70
N GLN A 280 21.72 -0.18 -17.22
CA GLN A 280 22.07 0.30 -18.58
C GLN A 280 21.47 -0.49 -19.75
N LYS A 281 20.67 -1.53 -19.51
CA LYS A 281 20.08 -2.39 -20.56
C LYS A 281 18.56 -2.37 -20.57
N ASP A 282 17.95 -2.40 -19.39
CA ASP A 282 16.50 -2.34 -19.26
C ASP A 282 16.02 -0.89 -19.11
N GLU A 283 14.82 -0.64 -19.64
CA GLU A 283 14.16 0.66 -19.64
C GLU A 283 12.80 0.54 -18.95
N THR A 284 12.55 1.33 -17.91
CA THR A 284 11.27 1.37 -17.17
C THR A 284 10.38 2.51 -17.64
N PHE A 285 9.07 2.37 -17.49
CA PHE A 285 8.13 3.42 -17.86
C PHE A 285 8.11 4.56 -16.84
N THR A 286 8.08 5.80 -17.33
CA THR A 286 7.75 6.99 -16.55
C THR A 286 6.54 7.63 -17.18
N VAL A 287 5.53 7.94 -16.37
CA VAL A 287 4.29 8.59 -16.81
C VAL A 287 4.36 10.09 -16.56
N ASP A 288 3.71 10.85 -17.43
CA ASP A 288 3.49 12.28 -17.26
C ASP A 288 2.21 12.48 -16.42
N ILE A 289 2.41 12.67 -15.11
CA ILE A 289 1.31 12.81 -14.15
C ILE A 289 0.44 14.04 -14.43
N PRO A 290 1.00 15.24 -14.68
CA PRO A 290 0.21 16.39 -15.13
C PRO A 290 -0.67 16.08 -16.34
N ALA A 291 -0.16 15.34 -17.33
CA ALA A 291 -0.95 14.95 -18.49
C ALA A 291 -2.09 13.97 -18.15
N LEU A 292 -1.87 13.01 -17.25
CA LEU A 292 -2.89 12.05 -16.81
C LEU A 292 -4.01 12.70 -15.97
N LEU A 293 -3.70 13.80 -15.27
CA LEU A 293 -4.65 14.51 -14.41
C LEU A 293 -5.17 15.82 -15.03
N LYS A 294 -4.96 16.02 -16.35
CA LYS A 294 -5.34 17.26 -17.05
C LYS A 294 -6.84 17.59 -16.98
N ASP A 295 -7.68 16.56 -16.86
CA ASP A 295 -9.14 16.67 -16.86
C ASP A 295 -9.70 16.75 -15.42
N GLU A 296 -8.83 16.71 -14.39
CA GLU A 296 -9.22 16.84 -13.00
C GLU A 296 -9.08 18.29 -12.52
N ASN A 297 -10.00 18.70 -11.66
CA ASN A 297 -9.99 20.02 -11.03
C ASN A 297 -8.98 20.04 -9.88
N LEU A 298 -7.75 20.46 -10.18
CA LEU A 298 -6.66 20.60 -9.23
C LEU A 298 -6.41 22.07 -8.88
N PHE A 299 -5.94 22.31 -7.66
CA PHE A 299 -5.41 23.61 -7.21
C PHE A 299 -6.44 24.77 -7.17
N GLU A 300 -7.68 24.47 -6.79
CA GLU A 300 -8.79 25.44 -6.76
C GLU A 300 -9.01 26.07 -5.37
N GLU A 301 -8.65 25.39 -4.29
CA GLU A 301 -8.90 25.84 -2.92
C GLU A 301 -8.01 27.03 -2.56
N LYS A 302 -8.65 28.15 -2.19
CA LYS A 302 -7.98 29.40 -1.81
C LYS A 302 -7.97 29.64 -0.30
N GLU A 303 -8.79 28.91 0.44
CA GLU A 303 -8.89 29.04 1.89
C GLU A 303 -9.33 27.71 2.53
N ILE A 304 -9.07 27.58 3.82
CA ILE A 304 -9.52 26.48 4.66
C ILE A 304 -10.57 27.04 5.63
N ASP A 305 -11.76 26.43 5.64
CA ASP A 305 -12.76 26.63 6.68
C ASP A 305 -12.35 25.85 7.93
N LEU A 306 -11.70 26.52 8.86
CA LEU A 306 -11.21 25.88 10.08
C LEU A 306 -12.35 25.48 11.01
N LEU A 307 -13.49 26.19 10.97
CA LEU A 307 -14.65 25.88 11.79
C LEU A 307 -15.23 24.50 11.40
N GLN A 308 -15.33 24.24 10.09
CA GLN A 308 -15.73 22.95 9.56
C GLN A 308 -14.75 21.85 9.95
N GLU A 309 -13.43 22.10 9.86
CA GLU A 309 -12.41 21.12 10.25
C GLU A 309 -12.44 20.81 11.76
N ILE A 310 -12.61 21.82 12.62
CA ILE A 310 -12.71 21.63 14.09
C ILE A 310 -13.90 20.74 14.44
N LYS A 311 -15.05 20.94 13.80
CA LYS A 311 -16.23 20.07 13.96
C LYS A 311 -15.96 18.66 13.45
N LYS A 312 -15.36 18.53 12.25
CA LYS A 312 -15.03 17.23 11.63
C LYS A 312 -14.16 16.37 12.54
N TYR A 313 -13.18 16.96 13.21
CA TYR A 313 -12.23 16.26 14.08
C TYR A 313 -12.63 16.21 15.55
N ASN A 314 -13.80 16.73 15.92
CA ASN A 314 -14.28 16.84 17.29
C ASN A 314 -13.23 17.46 18.24
N PHE A 315 -12.61 18.56 17.79
CA PHE A 315 -11.38 19.07 18.40
C PHE A 315 -11.58 19.63 19.81
N GLU A 316 -12.78 20.09 20.16
CA GLU A 316 -13.11 20.60 21.51
C GLU A 316 -12.87 19.55 22.60
N GLU A 317 -13.24 18.29 22.35
CA GLU A 317 -12.98 17.18 23.26
C GLU A 317 -11.47 16.92 23.44
N GLU A 318 -10.69 17.12 22.37
CA GLU A 318 -9.24 16.90 22.39
C GLU A 318 -8.50 17.93 23.25
N ILE A 319 -8.96 19.19 23.26
CA ILE A 319 -8.34 20.25 24.10
C ILE A 319 -8.97 20.36 25.48
N ARG A 320 -10.14 19.76 25.72
CA ARG A 320 -10.90 19.89 26.97
C ARG A 320 -11.18 21.35 27.33
N GLU A 321 -11.36 22.19 26.33
CA GLU A 321 -11.63 23.62 26.46
C GLU A 321 -12.71 23.99 25.45
N LYS A 322 -13.68 24.81 25.88
CA LYS A 322 -14.78 25.25 25.01
C LYS A 322 -14.26 26.15 23.89
N ILE A 323 -14.80 25.94 22.70
CA ILE A 323 -14.45 26.72 21.51
C ILE A 323 -15.64 27.59 21.13
N TYR A 324 -15.36 28.87 20.90
CA TYR A 324 -16.36 29.85 20.48
C TYR A 324 -15.98 30.43 19.13
N PHE A 325 -16.98 30.81 18.34
CA PHE A 325 -16.81 31.57 17.11
C PHE A 325 -17.81 32.73 17.10
N ASN A 326 -17.28 33.94 16.92
CA ASN A 326 -18.03 35.19 17.00
C ASN A 326 -18.90 35.32 18.28
N GLY A 327 -18.45 34.73 19.39
CA GLY A 327 -19.11 34.80 20.70
C GLY A 327 -20.11 33.68 20.99
N PHE A 328 -20.44 32.85 20.00
CA PHE A 328 -21.32 31.69 20.16
C PHE A 328 -20.51 30.41 20.33
N HIS A 329 -21.05 29.46 21.10
CA HIS A 329 -20.41 28.16 21.25
C HIS A 329 -20.43 27.40 19.92
N ILE A 330 -19.38 26.64 19.60
CA ILE A 330 -19.26 25.98 18.29
C ILE A 330 -20.42 25.02 17.95
N SER A 331 -21.06 24.45 18.98
CA SER A 331 -22.24 23.57 18.83
C SER A 331 -23.50 24.30 18.40
N GLU A 332 -23.58 25.62 18.60
CA GLU A 332 -24.74 26.45 18.27
C GLU A 332 -24.67 26.98 16.82
N ILE A 333 -23.54 26.78 16.14
CA ILE A 333 -23.31 27.34 14.82
C ILE A 333 -23.73 26.33 13.78
N GLU A 334 -24.75 26.63 12.99
CA GLU A 334 -25.17 25.79 11.87
C GLU A 334 -24.47 26.18 10.56
N ASN A 335 -24.26 27.48 10.33
CA ASN A 335 -23.65 28.01 9.12
C ASN A 335 -22.20 28.49 9.36
N THR A 336 -21.26 28.01 8.54
CA THR A 336 -19.84 28.39 8.61
C THR A 336 -19.42 29.42 7.55
N SER A 337 -20.37 29.96 6.77
CA SER A 337 -20.06 30.90 5.69
C SER A 337 -19.60 32.28 6.17
N GLU A 338 -19.88 32.66 7.41
CA GLU A 338 -19.51 33.95 7.98
C GLU A 338 -18.01 34.06 8.23
N ASP A 339 -17.46 35.26 8.05
CA ASP A 339 -16.08 35.56 8.45
C ASP A 339 -16.03 35.84 9.96
N GLY A 340 -14.93 35.45 10.60
CA GLY A 340 -14.84 35.61 12.04
C GLY A 340 -13.61 34.97 12.66
N TYR A 341 -13.59 34.97 13.99
CA TYR A 341 -12.51 34.43 14.78
C TYR A 341 -13.00 33.31 15.68
N ILE A 342 -12.29 32.19 15.61
CA ILE A 342 -12.40 31.09 16.55
C ILE A 342 -11.52 31.41 17.75
N HIS A 343 -12.01 31.19 18.95
CA HIS A 343 -11.25 31.48 20.15
C HIS A 343 -11.58 30.52 21.28
N THR A 344 -10.57 30.30 22.11
CA THR A 344 -10.73 29.82 23.48
C THR A 344 -10.55 30.99 24.45
N LEU A 345 -10.49 30.74 25.77
CA LEU A 345 -10.26 31.82 26.74
C LEU A 345 -8.88 32.45 26.61
N THR A 346 -7.91 31.73 26.02
CA THR A 346 -6.50 32.12 26.02
C THR A 346 -5.93 32.35 24.63
N GLN A 347 -6.60 31.90 23.58
CA GLN A 347 -6.06 31.88 22.22
C GLN A 347 -7.14 32.18 21.20
N SER A 348 -6.77 32.86 20.13
CA SER A 348 -7.65 33.17 19.00
C SER A 348 -7.01 32.76 17.68
N PHE A 349 -7.85 32.53 16.68
CA PHE A 349 -7.44 32.14 15.34
C PHE A 349 -8.51 32.51 14.31
N PRO A 350 -8.15 32.85 13.07
CA PRO A 350 -9.13 33.08 12.01
C PRO A 350 -9.98 31.82 11.75
N GLY A 351 -11.29 32.01 11.59
CA GLY A 351 -12.19 30.90 11.22
C GLY A 351 -11.98 30.41 9.80
N LYS A 352 -11.51 31.29 8.91
CA LYS A 352 -11.06 30.94 7.56
C LYS A 352 -9.59 31.30 7.40
N ILE A 353 -8.82 30.37 6.84
CA ILE A 353 -7.37 30.52 6.69
C ILE A 353 -7.06 30.66 5.20
N PRO A 354 -6.59 31.81 4.73
CA PRO A 354 -6.26 31.98 3.33
C PRO A 354 -4.98 31.21 2.96
N LEU A 355 -5.06 30.38 1.93
CA LEU A 355 -3.97 29.60 1.35
C LEU A 355 -3.10 30.49 0.45
N THR A 356 -2.43 31.45 1.07
CA THR A 356 -1.54 32.41 0.40
C THR A 356 -0.15 31.83 0.16
N GLU A 357 0.62 32.48 -0.72
CA GLU A 357 2.05 32.20 -0.89
C GLU A 357 2.84 32.33 0.44
N GLU A 358 2.53 33.33 1.27
CA GLU A 358 3.21 33.55 2.56
C GLU A 358 2.94 32.41 3.56
N LEU A 359 1.70 31.93 3.63
CA LEU A 359 1.36 30.76 4.45
C LEU A 359 2.02 29.50 3.90
N GLY A 360 1.99 29.30 2.58
CA GLY A 360 2.72 28.23 1.92
C GLY A 360 4.18 28.22 2.33
N TYR A 361 4.87 29.36 2.23
CA TYR A 361 6.27 29.51 2.63
C TYR A 361 6.51 29.11 4.08
N LEU A 362 5.65 29.54 5.00
CA LEU A 362 5.72 29.13 6.41
C LEU A 362 5.63 27.61 6.58
N ILE A 363 4.65 26.96 5.93
CA ILE A 363 4.45 25.51 6.02
C ILE A 363 5.63 24.75 5.40
N GLY A 364 6.11 25.19 4.24
CA GLY A 364 7.30 24.63 3.60
C GLY A 364 8.54 24.71 4.50
N PHE A 365 8.74 25.85 5.15
CA PHE A 365 9.87 26.03 6.06
C PHE A 365 9.73 25.17 7.33
N ILE A 366 8.52 24.98 7.87
CA ILE A 366 8.26 24.02 8.96
C ILE A 366 8.56 22.57 8.51
N LEU A 367 8.22 22.21 7.28
CA LEU A 367 8.53 20.88 6.75
C LEU A 367 10.04 20.62 6.68
N ALA A 368 10.84 21.64 6.35
CA ALA A 368 12.30 21.57 6.40
C ALA A 368 12.81 21.61 7.85
N GLU A 369 12.78 22.79 8.48
CA GLU A 369 13.47 23.12 9.73
C GLU A 369 12.61 23.00 11.00
N GLY A 370 11.30 22.74 10.84
CA GLY A 370 10.35 22.73 11.95
C GLY A 370 10.40 21.46 12.81
N TYR A 371 10.25 21.65 14.11
CA TYR A 371 10.07 20.64 15.14
C TYR A 371 8.70 20.80 15.79
N LEU A 372 7.90 19.74 15.69
CA LEU A 372 6.62 19.61 16.36
C LEU A 372 6.84 18.77 17.63
N SER A 373 6.46 19.30 18.81
CA SER A 373 6.55 18.54 20.07
C SER A 373 5.78 17.20 20.00
N TYR A 374 6.36 16.10 20.47
CA TYR A 374 5.72 14.76 20.43
C TYR A 374 4.76 14.49 21.60
N ASP A 375 4.94 15.21 22.71
CA ASP A 375 4.24 14.92 23.96
C ASP A 375 2.86 15.58 23.96
N GLU A 376 1.82 14.76 24.07
CA GLU A 376 0.42 15.20 24.21
C GLU A 376 0.18 15.99 25.50
N LYS A 377 1.02 15.79 26.53
CA LYS A 377 0.96 16.51 27.82
C LYS A 377 1.81 17.78 27.85
N ALA A 378 2.69 17.97 26.88
CA ALA A 378 3.50 19.17 26.75
C ALA A 378 2.70 20.29 26.05
N PRO A 379 3.05 21.57 26.28
CA PRO A 379 2.44 22.65 25.52
C PRO A 379 2.66 22.41 24.03
N ARG A 380 1.57 22.37 23.27
CA ARG A 380 1.49 22.18 21.81
C ARG A 380 2.31 23.22 21.07
N THR A 381 3.62 22.99 20.99
CA THR A 381 4.60 23.96 20.55
C THR A 381 5.14 23.58 19.18
N VAL A 382 5.30 24.58 18.33
CA VAL A 382 6.00 24.48 17.05
C VAL A 382 7.25 25.32 17.16
N THR A 383 8.41 24.70 16.96
CA THR A 383 9.70 25.37 17.00
C THR A 383 10.36 25.29 15.64
N VAL A 384 10.94 26.40 15.17
CA VAL A 384 11.72 26.44 13.93
C VAL A 384 13.06 27.06 14.27
N SER A 385 14.16 26.44 13.87
CA SER A 385 15.52 26.91 14.22
C SER A 385 16.28 27.32 12.96
N GLN A 386 16.99 28.45 13.01
CA GLN A 386 17.79 28.95 11.87
C GLN A 386 18.90 29.89 12.34
N LYS A 387 20.04 29.92 11.62
CA LYS A 387 21.16 30.85 11.87
C LYS A 387 20.85 32.28 11.46
N GLU A 388 20.12 32.45 10.37
CA GLU A 388 19.71 33.74 9.83
C GLU A 388 18.39 34.20 10.47
N ARG A 389 18.47 35.22 11.34
CA ARG A 389 17.31 35.77 12.05
C ARG A 389 16.23 36.32 11.12
N ASP A 390 16.61 36.91 10.00
CA ASP A 390 15.68 37.61 9.10
C ASP A 390 14.66 36.66 8.46
N ILE A 391 15.06 35.40 8.22
CA ILE A 391 14.15 34.36 7.72
C ILE A 391 13.07 34.06 8.78
N LEU A 392 13.45 33.93 10.06
CA LEU A 392 12.50 33.73 11.15
C LEU A 392 11.59 34.96 11.34
N ALA A 393 12.13 36.17 11.17
CA ALA A 393 11.33 37.39 11.22
C ALA A 393 10.30 37.47 10.08
N LYS A 394 10.68 37.08 8.87
CA LYS A 394 9.77 36.95 7.71
C LYS A 394 8.62 35.98 8.03
N ILE A 395 8.94 34.80 8.55
CA ILE A 395 7.95 33.79 8.94
C ILE A 395 7.04 34.32 10.06
N ASN A 396 7.61 34.96 11.08
CA ASN A 396 6.85 35.49 12.19
C ASN A 396 5.88 36.60 11.77
N LYS A 397 6.21 37.37 10.72
CA LYS A 397 5.29 38.36 10.14
C LYS A 397 4.01 37.68 9.62
N THR A 398 4.12 36.54 8.95
CA THR A 398 2.96 35.75 8.50
C THR A 398 2.12 35.27 9.69
N LEU A 399 2.78 34.76 10.73
CA LEU A 399 2.12 34.33 11.97
C LEU A 399 1.38 35.48 12.67
N VAL A 400 1.99 36.67 12.74
CA VAL A 400 1.36 37.88 13.30
C VAL A 400 0.12 38.29 12.50
N LYS A 401 0.16 38.21 11.16
CA LYS A 401 -1.02 38.48 10.31
C LYS A 401 -2.17 37.49 10.58
N LEU A 402 -1.84 36.25 10.94
CA LEU A 402 -2.80 35.22 11.36
C LEU A 402 -3.22 35.34 12.84
N GLY A 403 -2.74 36.36 13.57
CA GLY A 403 -3.06 36.56 14.98
C GLY A 403 -2.32 35.63 15.95
N ILE A 404 -1.27 34.92 15.51
CA ILE A 404 -0.53 33.93 16.31
C ILE A 404 0.96 34.24 16.44
N PRO A 405 1.34 35.39 17.03
CA PRO A 405 2.74 35.79 17.11
C PRO A 405 3.60 34.71 17.78
N GLY A 406 4.71 34.35 17.13
CA GLY A 406 5.76 33.54 17.71
C GLY A 406 6.82 34.39 18.41
N CYS A 407 7.57 33.76 19.30
CA CYS A 407 8.70 34.37 20.00
C CYS A 407 10.01 33.95 19.34
N ILE A 408 10.83 34.92 18.90
CA ILE A 408 12.17 34.66 18.39
C ILE A 408 13.15 34.85 19.54
N ASN A 409 13.89 33.79 19.89
CA ASN A 409 14.96 33.83 20.87
C ASN A 409 16.28 33.32 20.26
N ARG A 410 17.40 33.62 20.91
CA ARG A 410 18.73 33.12 20.51
C ARG A 410 19.15 32.04 21.49
N ARG A 411 19.56 30.87 21.00
CA ARG A 411 20.21 29.85 21.84
C ARG A 411 21.66 30.23 22.08
N GLU A 412 22.05 30.27 23.35
CA GLU A 412 23.42 30.57 23.78
C GLU A 412 24.42 29.50 23.31
N ASP A 413 24.03 28.22 23.31
CA ASP A 413 24.94 27.09 23.06
C ASP A 413 25.38 26.90 21.59
N HIS A 414 24.63 27.44 20.62
CA HIS A 414 24.79 27.04 19.20
C HIS A 414 24.83 28.19 18.20
N ASN A 415 24.72 29.45 18.63
CA ASN A 415 24.61 30.60 17.73
C ASN A 415 23.51 30.42 16.67
N VAL A 416 22.36 29.90 17.11
CA VAL A 416 21.16 29.65 16.31
C VAL A 416 20.01 30.41 16.94
N TYR A 417 19.12 30.97 16.12
CA TYR A 417 17.87 31.55 16.56
C TYR A 417 16.76 30.51 16.47
N GLU A 418 15.81 30.56 17.41
CA GLU A 418 14.61 29.73 17.36
C GLU A 418 13.37 30.61 17.37
N LEU A 419 12.42 30.29 16.51
CA LEU A 419 11.06 30.81 16.53
C LEU A 419 10.17 29.78 17.21
N VAL A 420 9.57 30.15 18.34
CA VAL A 420 8.72 29.28 19.15
C VAL A 420 7.28 29.80 19.08
N VAL A 421 6.36 28.97 18.63
CA VAL A 421 4.93 29.28 18.52
C VAL A 421 4.15 28.35 19.44
N LYS A 422 3.33 28.94 20.31
CA LYS A 422 2.42 28.22 21.21
C LYS A 422 0.98 28.61 20.91
N ASN A 423 0.32 27.80 20.10
CA ASN A 423 -1.09 28.00 19.77
C ASN A 423 -1.73 26.66 19.39
N VAL A 424 -2.85 26.32 20.03
CA VAL A 424 -3.54 25.03 19.88
C VAL A 424 -4.19 24.90 18.51
N PHE A 425 -4.73 25.98 17.95
CA PHE A 425 -5.36 26.00 16.62
C PHE A 425 -4.30 25.87 15.52
N PHE A 426 -3.16 26.54 15.66
CA PHE A 426 -2.05 26.37 14.73
C PHE A 426 -1.50 24.95 14.75
N ARG A 427 -1.39 24.36 15.95
CA ARG A 427 -1.00 22.96 16.07
C ARG A 427 -2.02 22.03 15.40
N PHE A 428 -3.30 22.25 15.64
CA PHE A 428 -4.39 21.52 15.02
C PHE A 428 -4.36 21.60 13.49
N LEU A 429 -4.15 22.80 12.94
CA LEU A 429 -3.99 23.02 11.51
C LEU A 429 -2.86 22.17 10.93
N LEU A 430 -1.69 22.16 11.57
CA LEU A 430 -0.55 21.36 11.10
C LEU A 430 -0.86 19.85 11.16
N GLU A 431 -1.41 19.36 12.27
CA GLU A 431 -1.52 17.91 12.51
C GLU A 431 -2.76 17.26 11.89
N LYS A 432 -3.91 17.91 11.97
CA LYS A 432 -5.19 17.32 11.57
C LYS A 432 -5.57 17.72 10.15
N VAL A 433 -5.46 19.01 9.85
CA VAL A 433 -5.86 19.55 8.54
C VAL A 433 -4.79 19.28 7.49
N PHE A 434 -3.54 19.68 7.76
CA PHE A 434 -2.44 19.37 6.85
C PHE A 434 -1.93 17.94 7.02
N GLY A 435 -2.06 17.31 8.19
CA GLY A 435 -1.57 15.94 8.38
C GLY A 435 -0.05 15.84 8.57
N ILE A 436 0.61 16.94 8.94
CA ILE A 436 2.06 16.99 9.17
C ILE A 436 2.35 16.35 10.54
N ARG A 437 2.98 15.19 10.52
CA ARG A 437 3.33 14.45 11.73
C ARG A 437 4.66 14.89 12.34
N PRO A 438 4.82 14.77 13.67
CA PRO A 438 6.12 14.90 14.33
C PRO A 438 7.16 13.92 13.79
N GLY A 439 8.40 14.38 13.73
CA GLY A 439 9.56 13.57 13.33
C GLY A 439 9.88 13.60 11.85
N ALA A 440 11.15 13.91 11.55
CA ALA A 440 11.64 14.18 10.20
C ALA A 440 11.37 13.05 9.18
N ARG A 441 11.25 11.80 9.64
CA ARG A 441 10.99 10.62 8.77
C ARG A 441 9.51 10.37 8.50
N HIS A 442 8.64 10.99 9.27
CA HIS A 442 7.19 10.86 9.17
C HIS A 442 6.54 12.09 8.55
N LYS A 443 7.31 13.17 8.34
CA LYS A 443 6.85 14.35 7.60
C LYS A 443 6.38 13.94 6.21
N THR A 444 5.28 14.54 5.78
CA THR A 444 4.66 14.43 4.46
C THR A 444 4.18 15.82 4.04
N LEU A 445 3.89 16.00 2.76
CA LEU A 445 3.15 17.17 2.31
C LEU A 445 1.74 17.18 2.91
N PRO A 446 1.06 18.35 2.90
CA PRO A 446 -0.33 18.42 3.28
C PRO A 446 -1.21 17.40 2.54
N VAL A 447 -2.12 16.72 3.24
CA VAL A 447 -2.91 15.61 2.65
C VAL A 447 -3.70 16.04 1.40
N ARG A 448 -4.26 17.25 1.41
CA ARG A 448 -5.04 17.85 0.31
C ARG A 448 -4.20 18.77 -0.59
N ILE A 449 -2.87 18.60 -0.63
CA ILE A 449 -1.96 19.52 -1.35
C ILE A 449 -2.33 19.72 -2.83
N LEU A 450 -2.92 18.72 -3.49
CA LEU A 450 -3.35 18.82 -4.89
C LEU A 450 -4.62 19.66 -5.10
N HIS A 451 -5.36 19.97 -4.04
CA HIS A 451 -6.50 20.88 -4.09
C HIS A 451 -6.12 22.33 -3.80
N TYR A 452 -5.02 22.57 -3.08
CA TYR A 452 -4.61 23.92 -2.67
C TYR A 452 -4.08 24.74 -3.83
N GLY A 453 -4.40 26.03 -3.84
CA GLY A 453 -4.00 26.96 -4.90
C GLY A 453 -2.50 26.97 -5.20
N LYS A 454 -2.16 27.22 -6.47
CA LYS A 454 -0.76 27.22 -6.94
C LYS A 454 0.13 28.24 -6.21
N GLU A 455 -0.42 29.34 -5.72
CA GLU A 455 0.33 30.33 -4.92
C GLU A 455 0.83 29.73 -3.60
N PHE A 456 -0.05 29.05 -2.85
CA PHE A 456 0.34 28.31 -1.65
C PHE A 456 1.42 27.27 -1.96
N ILE A 457 1.27 26.51 -3.05
CA ILE A 457 2.23 25.48 -3.45
C ILE A 457 3.61 26.08 -3.79
N LYS A 458 3.65 27.18 -4.55
CA LYS A 458 4.90 27.90 -4.86
C LYS A 458 5.57 28.38 -3.58
N GLY A 459 4.78 28.95 -2.67
CA GLY A 459 5.24 29.32 -1.32
C GLY A 459 5.83 28.13 -0.58
N LEU A 460 5.11 27.01 -0.51
CA LEU A 460 5.53 25.79 0.20
C LEU A 460 6.85 25.24 -0.35
N ILE A 461 6.97 25.11 -1.67
CA ILE A 461 8.21 24.65 -2.29
C ILE A 461 9.34 25.63 -1.96
N ALA A 462 9.11 26.93 -2.07
CA ALA A 462 10.12 27.94 -1.77
C ALA A 462 10.58 27.93 -0.30
N GLY A 463 9.65 27.83 0.65
CA GLY A 463 9.97 27.74 2.07
C GLY A 463 10.77 26.48 2.40
N PHE A 464 10.43 25.36 1.76
CA PHE A 464 11.18 24.11 1.93
C PHE A 464 12.61 24.22 1.36
N ILE A 465 12.75 24.82 0.18
CA ILE A 465 14.06 25.07 -0.45
C ILE A 465 14.91 26.01 0.41
N ASP A 466 14.36 27.11 0.91
CA ASP A 466 15.12 28.06 1.73
C ASP A 466 15.49 27.49 3.13
N GLY A 467 14.81 26.42 3.57
CA GLY A 467 15.17 25.66 4.78
C GLY A 467 16.29 24.65 4.53
N ASP A 468 16.05 23.66 3.67
CA ASP A 468 16.93 22.48 3.50
C ASP A 468 17.77 22.49 2.20
N GLY A 469 17.57 23.49 1.35
CA GLY A 469 18.19 23.58 0.04
C GLY A 469 19.61 24.13 0.05
N SER A 470 20.39 23.73 -0.94
CA SER A 470 21.74 24.22 -1.17
C SER A 470 22.02 24.32 -2.65
N ILE A 471 22.80 25.32 -3.05
CA ILE A 471 23.23 25.46 -4.45
C ILE A 471 24.54 24.69 -4.60
N SER A 472 24.57 23.77 -5.56
CA SER A 472 25.77 23.03 -5.95
C SER A 472 26.89 23.95 -6.45
N SER A 473 28.12 23.43 -6.51
CA SER A 473 29.29 24.19 -6.99
C SER A 473 29.16 24.70 -8.43
N SER A 474 28.33 24.06 -9.26
CA SER A 474 28.06 24.53 -10.63
C SER A 474 27.14 25.76 -10.66
N LYS A 475 26.59 26.18 -9.52
CA LYS A 475 25.63 27.28 -9.32
C LYS A 475 24.27 27.12 -10.02
N THR A 476 24.12 26.13 -10.89
CA THR A 476 22.91 25.92 -11.68
C THR A 476 21.94 24.91 -11.08
N THR A 477 22.44 24.04 -10.19
CA THR A 477 21.67 22.95 -9.59
C THR A 477 21.44 23.21 -8.11
N ILE A 478 20.21 22.97 -7.67
CA ILE A 478 19.73 23.08 -6.29
C ILE A 478 19.51 21.66 -5.78
N ASP A 479 20.10 21.37 -4.63
CA ASP A 479 20.01 20.09 -3.95
C ASP A 479 19.34 20.27 -2.60
N VAL A 480 18.35 19.43 -2.31
CA VAL A 480 17.62 19.40 -1.05
C VAL A 480 17.78 18.02 -0.41
N ARG A 481 18.03 17.97 0.90
CA ARG A 481 18.14 16.71 1.65
C ARG A 481 16.85 16.45 2.42
N ILE A 482 16.35 15.23 2.35
CA ILE A 482 15.04 14.86 2.92
C ILE A 482 15.18 13.54 3.68
N SER A 483 14.69 13.50 4.92
CA SER A 483 14.72 12.29 5.76
C SER A 483 13.52 11.35 5.53
N SER A 484 12.42 11.87 4.99
CA SER A 484 11.21 11.13 4.67
C SER A 484 11.16 10.76 3.18
N ARG A 485 11.05 9.47 2.89
CA ARG A 485 10.89 8.95 1.52
C ARG A 485 9.59 9.45 0.89
N ALA A 486 8.49 9.39 1.64
CA ALA A 486 7.18 9.83 1.19
C ALA A 486 7.19 11.34 0.85
N LEU A 487 7.79 12.17 1.71
CA LEU A 487 7.91 13.61 1.44
C LEU A 487 8.73 13.89 0.19
N LEU A 488 9.83 13.15 -0.03
CA LEU A 488 10.64 13.30 -1.23
C LEU A 488 9.83 13.01 -2.50
N GLU A 489 9.11 11.89 -2.55
CA GLU A 489 8.31 11.54 -3.72
C GLU A 489 7.14 12.50 -3.93
N GLN A 490 6.44 12.88 -2.84
CA GLN A 490 5.38 13.88 -2.88
C GLN A 490 5.88 15.23 -3.41
N MET A 491 7.05 15.69 -2.95
CA MET A 491 7.69 16.91 -3.45
C MET A 491 8.08 16.77 -4.92
N ALA A 492 8.62 15.61 -5.31
CA ALA A 492 8.99 15.32 -6.69
C ALA A 492 7.79 15.37 -7.64
N TYR A 493 6.63 14.85 -7.22
CA TYR A 493 5.38 14.96 -7.96
C TYR A 493 4.86 16.39 -8.00
N LEU A 494 4.81 17.09 -6.86
CA LEU A 494 4.31 18.46 -6.79
C LEU A 494 5.11 19.41 -7.70
N MET A 495 6.43 19.29 -7.71
CA MET A 495 7.32 20.08 -8.58
C MET A 495 7.03 19.88 -10.08
N THR A 496 6.63 18.67 -10.51
CA THR A 496 6.29 18.44 -11.93
C THR A 496 5.06 19.20 -12.39
N PHE A 497 4.06 19.43 -11.52
CA PHE A 497 2.90 20.28 -11.84
C PHE A 497 3.25 21.75 -12.03
N LEU A 498 4.40 22.19 -11.50
CA LEU A 498 4.94 23.53 -11.73
C LEU A 498 5.88 23.59 -12.95
N GLY A 499 6.16 22.48 -13.62
CA GLY A 499 7.13 22.44 -14.72
C GLY A 499 8.59 22.38 -14.27
N ILE A 500 8.85 21.99 -13.00
CA ILE A 500 10.19 21.70 -12.50
C ILE A 500 10.41 20.20 -12.63
N THR A 501 11.57 19.78 -13.15
CA THR A 501 11.93 18.36 -13.27
C THR A 501 12.93 17.95 -12.20
N PRO A 502 12.46 17.37 -11.07
CA PRO A 502 13.32 16.88 -10.01
C PRO A 502 13.89 15.49 -10.33
N ARG A 503 15.07 15.21 -9.78
CA ARG A 503 15.74 13.90 -9.84
C ARG A 503 16.15 13.46 -8.46
N ASP A 504 15.84 12.21 -8.13
CA ASP A 504 16.30 11.59 -6.90
C ASP A 504 17.83 11.49 -6.94
N ARG A 505 18.47 11.76 -5.80
CA ARG A 505 19.89 11.46 -5.59
C ARG A 505 20.05 10.01 -5.14
N ASN A 506 21.29 9.52 -5.14
CA ASN A 506 21.56 8.21 -4.59
C ASN A 506 21.40 8.25 -3.06
N LEU A 507 21.07 7.11 -2.46
CA LEU A 507 20.93 6.98 -1.01
C LEU A 507 22.26 7.35 -0.34
N GLU A 508 22.23 8.29 0.62
CA GLU A 508 23.40 8.69 1.37
C GLU A 508 23.33 8.21 2.82
N GLY A 509 24.48 7.82 3.37
CA GLY A 509 24.73 7.82 4.82
C GLY A 509 24.22 6.62 5.63
N ALA A 510 23.41 5.71 5.09
CA ALA A 510 22.95 4.54 5.83
C ALA A 510 24.14 3.65 6.27
N GLY A 511 24.32 3.48 7.58
CA GLY A 511 25.43 2.73 8.19
C GLY A 511 26.74 3.52 8.31
N SER A 512 26.76 4.82 7.97
CA SER A 512 27.97 5.64 8.10
C SER A 512 28.16 6.12 9.55
N VAL A 513 29.41 6.10 10.00
CA VAL A 513 29.84 6.67 11.28
C VAL A 513 30.60 7.96 11.00
N ARG A 514 30.20 9.06 11.62
CA ARG A 514 30.88 10.36 11.49
C ARG A 514 31.25 10.89 12.86
N PHE A 515 32.47 11.37 13.01
CA PHE A 515 32.90 12.04 14.24
C PHE A 515 32.69 13.55 14.08
N TYR A 516 31.82 14.14 14.90
CA TYR A 516 31.59 15.58 14.91
C TYR A 516 31.70 16.13 16.33
N LYS A 517 32.63 17.06 16.54
CA LYS A 517 32.92 17.68 17.84
C LYS A 517 33.09 16.66 18.99
N GLY A 518 33.85 15.58 18.74
CA GLY A 518 34.12 14.54 19.74
C GLY A 518 32.96 13.58 20.02
N ARG A 519 31.82 13.72 19.32
CA ARG A 519 30.70 12.77 19.38
C ARG A 519 30.70 11.89 18.15
N GLU A 520 30.52 10.59 18.38
CA GLU A 520 30.31 9.60 17.32
C GLU A 520 28.83 9.65 16.90
N ILE A 521 28.58 10.01 15.64
CA ILE A 521 27.24 10.08 15.06
C ILE A 521 27.08 8.86 14.15
N HIS A 522 26.27 7.91 14.61
CA HIS A 522 25.86 6.73 13.86
C HIS A 522 24.64 7.06 13.01
N GLN A 523 24.82 7.07 11.69
CA GLN A 523 23.73 7.30 10.76
C GLN A 523 23.05 5.98 10.39
N ASN A 524 22.12 5.55 11.24
CA ASN A 524 21.45 4.25 11.10
C ASN A 524 20.43 4.19 9.94
N PHE A 525 20.11 5.32 9.31
CA PHE A 525 19.03 5.41 8.33
C PHE A 525 19.46 6.24 7.11
N PRO A 526 18.95 5.91 5.92
CA PRO A 526 19.31 6.64 4.71
C PRO A 526 18.79 8.07 4.76
N LEU A 527 19.59 8.98 4.21
CA LEU A 527 19.12 10.29 3.75
C LEU A 527 18.80 10.19 2.27
N TYR A 528 17.66 10.74 1.90
CA TYR A 528 17.30 10.92 0.52
C TYR A 528 17.61 12.34 0.07
N GLY A 529 17.70 12.56 -1.23
CA GLY A 529 17.96 13.88 -1.78
C GLY A 529 17.22 14.11 -3.08
N LEU A 530 16.80 15.35 -3.29
CA LEU A 530 16.15 15.80 -4.51
C LEU A 530 17.02 16.86 -5.17
N SER A 531 17.30 16.71 -6.46
CA SER A 531 18.12 17.63 -7.23
C SER A 531 17.33 18.17 -8.41
N PHE A 532 17.38 19.48 -8.64
CA PHE A 532 16.71 20.14 -9.77
C PHE A 532 17.43 21.42 -10.15
N ARG A 533 17.12 21.96 -11.33
CA ARG A 533 17.69 23.23 -11.80
C ARG A 533 16.63 24.32 -11.80
N LYS A 534 17.12 25.55 -11.80
CA LYS A 534 16.30 26.73 -12.04
C LYS A 534 15.69 26.67 -13.44
N THR A 535 14.38 26.79 -13.52
CA THR A 535 13.58 26.89 -14.76
C THR A 535 13.04 28.31 -14.92
N ASP A 536 12.09 28.52 -15.83
CA ASP A 536 11.36 29.77 -15.98
C ASP A 536 10.32 30.02 -14.89
N VAL A 537 10.10 29.05 -14.00
CA VAL A 537 9.15 29.17 -12.90
C VAL A 537 9.63 30.22 -11.91
N GLU A 538 8.73 31.13 -11.55
CA GLU A 538 8.96 32.06 -10.46
C GLU A 538 8.62 31.41 -9.12
N LEU A 539 9.62 31.34 -8.24
CA LEU A 539 9.48 30.89 -6.86
C LEU A 539 9.97 31.97 -5.89
N PRO A 540 9.26 32.22 -4.77
CA PRO A 540 9.65 33.19 -3.75
C PRO A 540 10.73 32.65 -2.80
N SER A 541 11.72 31.94 -3.35
CA SER A 541 12.85 31.36 -2.63
C SER A 541 14.13 32.14 -2.92
N GLN A 542 14.84 32.55 -1.88
CA GLN A 542 16.12 33.24 -2.03
C GLN A 542 17.18 32.33 -2.66
N ILE A 543 17.22 31.06 -2.27
CA ILE A 543 18.15 30.08 -2.81
C ILE A 543 17.86 29.81 -4.29
N PHE A 544 16.59 29.64 -4.65
CA PHE A 544 16.18 29.43 -6.03
C PHE A 544 16.48 30.66 -6.91
N GLN A 545 16.26 31.86 -6.39
CA GLN A 545 16.55 33.09 -7.11
C GLN A 545 18.06 33.31 -7.33
N LYS A 546 18.90 32.97 -6.34
CA LYS A 546 20.38 33.04 -6.44
C LYS A 546 20.97 32.03 -7.42
N ALA A 547 20.29 30.92 -7.69
CA ALA A 547 20.78 29.94 -8.66
C ALA A 547 20.86 30.53 -10.08
N GLU A 548 21.92 30.16 -10.80
CA GLU A 548 22.12 30.56 -12.19
C GLU A 548 21.27 29.70 -13.12
N ARG A 549 20.76 30.28 -14.20
CA ARG A 549 20.09 29.49 -15.25
C ARG A 549 21.13 28.66 -15.98
N SER A 550 20.86 27.37 -16.10
CA SER A 550 21.74 26.49 -16.87
C SER A 550 21.55 26.74 -18.36
N SER A 551 22.63 27.06 -19.09
CA SER A 551 22.61 27.21 -20.55
C SER A 551 22.39 25.88 -21.28
N LYS A 552 22.74 24.77 -20.63
CA LYS A 552 22.39 23.42 -21.05
C LYS A 552 21.19 22.98 -20.23
N ALA A 553 20.05 22.81 -20.87
CA ALA A 553 18.96 22.08 -20.24
C ALA A 553 19.49 20.73 -19.71
N TRP A 554 18.79 20.13 -18.76
CA TRP A 554 18.92 18.68 -18.51
C TRP A 554 18.44 17.83 -19.71
N HIS A 555 18.42 18.40 -20.93
CA HIS A 555 18.25 17.68 -22.18
C HIS A 555 19.51 16.85 -22.41
N ASP A 556 19.52 15.64 -21.86
CA ASP A 556 19.73 14.52 -22.77
C ASP A 556 18.65 14.70 -23.85
N GLU A 557 19.07 15.00 -25.08
CA GLU A 557 18.21 15.24 -26.24
C GLU A 557 17.35 14.00 -26.58
N ASP A 558 17.61 12.86 -25.93
CA ASP A 558 16.82 11.64 -26.03
C ASP A 558 15.92 11.43 -24.81
N ARG A 559 14.64 11.82 -24.91
CA ARG A 559 13.59 11.42 -23.95
C ARG A 559 13.54 9.90 -23.77
N ASN A 560 13.97 9.13 -24.77
CA ASN A 560 14.06 7.67 -24.68
C ASN A 560 15.03 7.21 -23.58
N ALA A 561 16.14 7.92 -23.37
CA ALA A 561 17.14 7.54 -22.38
C ALA A 561 16.68 7.72 -20.92
N TRP A 562 15.60 8.48 -20.66
CA TRP A 562 15.08 8.71 -19.30
C TRP A 562 14.64 7.44 -18.59
N HIS A 563 14.20 6.47 -19.39
CA HIS A 563 13.68 5.19 -18.92
C HIS A 563 14.79 4.23 -18.50
N ILE A 564 16.04 4.46 -18.93
CA ILE A 564 17.17 3.57 -18.67
C ILE A 564 17.40 3.42 -17.17
N VAL A 565 17.46 2.17 -16.71
CA VAL A 565 17.77 1.83 -15.32
C VAL A 565 19.24 2.12 -15.03
N LEU A 566 19.49 2.97 -14.04
CA LEU A 566 20.83 3.35 -13.56
C LEU A 566 21.23 2.65 -12.26
N ASN A 567 20.27 2.20 -11.45
CA ASN A 567 20.54 1.51 -10.19
C ASN A 567 19.56 0.34 -9.99
N ASN A 568 20.07 -0.75 -9.41
CA ASN A 568 19.33 -1.92 -8.92
C ASN A 568 20.03 -2.52 -7.68
N GLU A 569 20.33 -1.67 -6.70
CA GLU A 569 21.02 -2.04 -5.47
C GLU A 569 20.09 -2.78 -4.50
N LYS A 570 20.69 -3.64 -3.69
CA LYS A 570 20.00 -4.36 -2.62
C LYS A 570 19.93 -3.48 -1.37
N THR A 571 18.75 -3.34 -0.76
CA THR A 571 18.51 -2.46 0.39
C THR A 571 17.86 -3.13 1.60
#